data_AF-A0A350RK83-F1
#
_entry.id   AF-A0A350RK83-F1
#
_cell.length_a   1.000
_cell.length_b   1.000
_cell.length_c   1.000
_cell.angle_alpha   90.00
_cell.angle_beta   90.00
_cell.angle_gamma   90.00
#
_symmetry.space_group_name_H-M   'P 1'
#
loop_
_entity.id
_entity.type
_entity.pdbx_description
1 polymer ?
#
loop_
_entity_poly.entity_id
_entity_poly.type
_entity_poly.pdbx_seq_one_letter_code
_entity_poly.pdbx_strand_id
1 'polypeptide(L)'
;MSEKRMAGKALACPTATKDVHENTKNRDWTIREFGYGPINPDAPDEKFWGEKAELWDTDIETAKTARCGNCAVFDQTPRIMLCIQNGINVQGSTDPAMITSAANIGYCQLFHFKCAGARTCDAWVHGGPIK
;
A
#
# COMPACT_ATOMS: atom_id res chain seq x y z
N MET A 1 18.82 -25.64 -3.51
CA MET A 1 19.01 -24.46 -4.40
C MET A 1 19.54 -23.35 -3.54
N SER A 2 20.82 -23.02 -3.74
CA SER A 2 21.70 -22.36 -2.78
C SER A 2 21.31 -20.92 -2.47
N GLU A 3 21.53 -20.52 -1.21
CA GLU A 3 21.52 -19.18 -0.58
C GLU A 3 22.34 -18.08 -1.30
N LYS A 4 22.75 -18.33 -2.55
CA LYS A 4 23.62 -17.49 -3.39
C LYS A 4 22.91 -16.72 -4.50
N ARG A 5 21.58 -16.69 -4.54
CA ARG A 5 20.84 -15.75 -5.38
C ARG A 5 20.10 -14.76 -4.47
N MET A 6 20.41 -13.47 -4.63
CA MET A 6 19.84 -12.31 -3.92
C MET A 6 20.64 -11.72 -2.73
N ALA A 7 21.96 -11.91 -2.68
CA ALA A 7 22.85 -10.91 -2.04
C ALA A 7 23.04 -9.69 -2.96
N GLY A 8 21.94 -9.14 -3.48
CA GLY A 8 21.94 -8.12 -4.52
C GLY A 8 21.97 -6.71 -3.94
N LYS A 9 23.18 -6.15 -3.74
CA LYS A 9 23.41 -4.82 -3.12
C LYS A 9 22.81 -4.73 -1.70
N ALA A 10 23.27 -3.81 -0.87
CA ALA A 10 22.36 -3.30 0.15
C ALA A 10 21.13 -2.78 -0.60
N LEU A 11 19.98 -3.48 -0.53
CA LEU A 11 18.84 -3.18 -1.41
C LEU A 11 18.50 -1.68 -1.26
N ALA A 12 18.69 -0.91 -2.31
CA ALA A 12 18.35 0.51 -2.32
C ALA A 12 16.84 0.67 -2.01
N CYS A 13 16.46 1.77 -1.38
CA CYS A 13 15.05 2.09 -1.18
C CYS A 13 14.36 2.25 -2.54
N PRO A 14 13.17 1.68 -2.75
CA PRO A 14 12.40 1.95 -3.97
C PRO A 14 12.12 3.44 -4.12
N THR A 15 12.23 3.98 -5.33
CA THR A 15 12.11 5.43 -5.58
C THR A 15 10.81 6.01 -5.01
N ALA A 16 9.67 5.36 -5.23
CA ALA A 16 8.35 5.80 -4.74
C ALA A 16 8.18 5.81 -3.21
N THR A 17 9.14 5.28 -2.44
CA THR A 17 9.15 5.47 -0.97
C THR A 17 9.57 6.90 -0.59
N LYS A 18 10.43 7.52 -1.41
CA LYS A 18 11.05 8.84 -1.16
C LYS A 18 10.53 9.93 -2.09
N ASP A 19 10.32 9.61 -3.36
CA ASP A 19 9.86 10.56 -4.37
C ASP A 19 8.33 10.58 -4.42
N VAL A 20 7.75 11.74 -4.14
CA VAL A 20 6.31 11.96 -4.19
C VAL A 20 5.76 11.89 -5.61
N HIS A 21 6.51 12.31 -6.63
CA HIS A 21 6.06 12.30 -8.02
C HIS A 21 5.92 10.88 -8.55
N GLU A 22 6.94 10.04 -8.33
CA GLU A 22 6.86 8.63 -8.72
C GLU A 22 5.78 7.90 -7.92
N ASN A 23 5.65 8.21 -6.62
CA ASN A 23 4.58 7.67 -5.78
C ASN A 23 3.18 8.02 -6.30
N THR A 24 2.92 9.29 -6.60
CA THR A 24 1.60 9.75 -7.06
C THR A 24 1.32 9.25 -8.47
N LYS A 25 2.31 9.23 -9.36
CA LYS A 25 2.17 8.63 -10.70
C LYS A 25 1.69 7.19 -10.63
N ASN A 26 2.33 6.36 -9.79
CA ASN A 26 1.97 4.95 -9.64
C ASN A 26 0.62 4.78 -8.94
N ARG A 27 0.35 5.57 -7.91
CA ARG A 27 -0.97 5.59 -7.24
C ARG A 27 -2.08 5.98 -8.20
N ASP A 28 -1.92 7.06 -8.96
CA ASP A 28 -2.96 7.59 -9.84
C ASP A 28 -3.23 6.65 -11.02
N TRP A 29 -2.19 5.97 -11.52
CA TRP A 29 -2.37 4.86 -12.45
C TRP A 29 -3.16 3.71 -11.82
N THR A 30 -2.85 3.32 -10.58
CA THR A 30 -3.59 2.27 -9.86
C THR A 30 -5.05 2.67 -9.57
N ILE A 31 -5.32 3.94 -9.31
CA ILE A 31 -6.69 4.46 -9.15
C ILE A 31 -7.48 4.25 -10.45
N ARG A 32 -6.89 4.61 -11.60
CA ARG A 32 -7.57 4.55 -12.89
C ARG A 32 -7.77 3.12 -13.40
N GLU A 33 -6.74 2.29 -13.29
CA GLU A 33 -6.72 0.97 -13.94
C GLU A 33 -7.14 -0.18 -13.00
N PHE A 34 -7.01 -0.01 -11.68
CA PHE A 34 -7.27 -1.05 -10.68
C PHE A 34 -8.05 -0.55 -9.47
N GLY A 35 -8.74 0.59 -9.64
CA GLY A 35 -9.68 1.13 -8.66
C GLY A 35 -9.13 1.23 -7.23
N TYR A 36 -7.90 1.73 -7.06
CA TYR A 36 -7.34 1.97 -5.73
C TYR A 36 -8.17 2.98 -4.92
N GLY A 37 -8.71 2.58 -3.77
CA GLY A 37 -9.60 3.44 -2.99
C GLY A 37 -10.28 2.74 -1.80
N PRO A 38 -11.42 3.28 -1.32
CA PRO A 38 -11.90 4.63 -1.62
C PRO A 38 -10.97 5.68 -0.99
N ILE A 39 -11.20 6.98 -1.28
CA ILE A 39 -10.35 8.03 -0.72
C ILE A 39 -10.41 8.05 0.82
N ASN A 40 -11.61 7.95 1.38
CA ASN A 40 -11.86 7.85 2.81
C ASN A 40 -12.64 6.55 3.09
N PRO A 41 -11.97 5.50 3.58
CA PRO A 41 -12.61 4.24 3.94
C PRO A 41 -13.70 4.34 5.02
N ASP A 42 -13.69 5.40 5.85
CA ASP A 42 -14.65 5.61 6.93
C ASP A 42 -15.92 6.34 6.46
N ALA A 43 -15.88 6.96 5.27
CA ALA A 43 -17.06 7.58 4.66
C ALA A 43 -17.88 6.53 3.90
N PRO A 44 -19.21 6.61 3.91
CA PRO A 44 -20.05 5.80 3.02
C PRO A 44 -19.68 6.03 1.56
N ASP A 45 -19.43 4.94 0.83
CA ASP A 45 -19.15 4.95 -0.61
C ASP A 45 -19.72 3.66 -1.23
N GLU A 46 -21.05 3.58 -1.26
CA GLU A 46 -21.77 2.39 -1.72
C GLU A 46 -21.41 2.02 -3.15
N LYS A 47 -21.18 3.02 -4.01
CA LYS A 47 -20.78 2.79 -5.40
C LYS A 47 -19.42 2.11 -5.48
N PHE A 48 -18.39 2.65 -4.81
CA PHE A 48 -17.05 2.04 -4.84
C PHE A 48 -17.08 0.60 -4.32
N TRP A 49 -17.74 0.38 -3.18
CA TRP A 49 -17.79 -0.97 -2.59
C TRP A 49 -18.66 -1.92 -3.41
N GLY A 50 -19.72 -1.43 -4.04
CA GLY A 50 -20.53 -2.20 -4.99
C GLY A 50 -19.71 -2.66 -6.19
N GLU A 51 -18.89 -1.79 -6.78
CA GLU A 51 -17.99 -2.16 -7.89
C GLU A 51 -16.96 -3.23 -7.46
N LYS A 52 -16.46 -3.19 -6.22
CA LYS A 52 -15.58 -4.26 -5.70
C LYS A 52 -16.34 -5.56 -5.49
N ALA A 53 -17.54 -5.49 -4.91
CA ALA A 53 -18.38 -6.64 -4.68
C ALA A 53 -18.74 -7.35 -6.00
N GLU A 54 -19.10 -6.58 -7.03
CA GLU A 54 -19.38 -7.07 -8.38
C GLU A 54 -18.15 -7.72 -9.02
N LEU A 55 -16.98 -7.06 -8.96
CA LEU A 55 -15.73 -7.60 -9.52
C LEU A 55 -15.36 -8.97 -8.95
N TRP A 56 -15.59 -9.16 -7.64
CA TRP A 56 -15.20 -10.37 -6.91
C TRP A 56 -16.34 -11.37 -6.70
N ASP A 57 -17.50 -11.15 -7.34
CA ASP A 57 -18.71 -11.99 -7.20
C ASP A 57 -19.06 -12.27 -5.73
N THR A 58 -19.15 -11.20 -4.94
CA THR A 58 -19.36 -11.26 -3.49
C THR A 58 -20.25 -10.12 -2.99
N ASP A 59 -20.48 -10.05 -1.69
CA ASP A 59 -21.23 -8.95 -1.06
C ASP A 59 -20.31 -7.78 -0.63
N ILE A 60 -20.91 -6.61 -0.40
CA ILE A 60 -20.18 -5.39 0.01
C ILE A 60 -19.39 -5.58 1.31
N GLU A 61 -19.93 -6.33 2.28
CA GLU A 61 -19.28 -6.51 3.56
C GLU A 61 -18.06 -7.42 3.42
N THR A 62 -18.16 -8.49 2.63
CA THR A 62 -17.02 -9.34 2.27
C THR A 62 -15.97 -8.54 1.48
N ALA A 63 -16.38 -7.76 0.48
CA ALA A 63 -15.46 -6.90 -0.30
C ALA A 63 -14.70 -5.89 0.59
N LYS A 64 -15.36 -5.33 1.61
CA LYS A 64 -14.74 -4.44 2.60
C LYS A 64 -13.68 -5.14 3.46
N THR A 65 -13.58 -6.47 3.50
CA THR A 65 -12.51 -7.17 4.23
C THR A 65 -11.19 -7.20 3.46
N ALA A 66 -11.22 -7.08 2.12
CA ALA A 66 -10.04 -7.05 1.28
C ALA A 66 -9.34 -5.69 1.40
N ARG A 67 -8.26 -5.61 2.19
CA ARG A 67 -7.56 -4.35 2.50
C ARG A 67 -6.07 -4.46 2.20
N CYS A 68 -5.40 -3.37 1.86
CA CYS A 68 -3.94 -3.35 1.72
C CYS A 68 -3.27 -3.92 2.98
N GLY A 69 -3.78 -3.59 4.18
CA GLY A 69 -3.22 -4.04 5.44
C GLY A 69 -3.24 -5.56 5.67
N ASN A 70 -4.05 -6.33 4.94
CA ASN A 70 -4.05 -7.80 4.96
C ASN A 70 -3.66 -8.42 3.60
N CYS A 71 -3.07 -7.62 2.71
CA CYS A 71 -2.68 -8.03 1.37
C CYS A 71 -1.24 -8.58 1.35
N ALA A 72 -1.01 -9.75 0.76
CA ALA A 72 0.28 -10.45 0.74
C ALA A 72 1.41 -9.67 0.05
N VAL A 73 1.07 -8.67 -0.77
CA VAL A 73 2.04 -7.81 -1.46
C VAL A 73 2.27 -6.47 -0.75
N PHE A 74 1.69 -6.29 0.44
CA PHE A 74 1.85 -5.09 1.25
C PHE A 74 3.06 -5.24 2.17
N ASP A 75 4.13 -4.54 1.83
CA ASP A 75 5.42 -4.64 2.51
C ASP A 75 5.56 -3.62 3.64
N GLN A 76 5.68 -4.14 4.86
CA GLN A 76 6.00 -3.39 6.07
C GLN A 76 7.26 -3.93 6.76
N THR A 77 8.18 -4.54 6.00
CA THR A 77 9.47 -4.95 6.53
C THR A 77 10.22 -3.74 7.12
N PRO A 78 11.03 -3.92 8.18
CA PRO A 78 11.76 -2.82 8.82
C PRO A 78 12.54 -1.95 7.83
N ARG A 79 13.13 -2.58 6.78
CA ARG A 79 13.84 -1.89 5.71
C ARG A 79 12.93 -0.95 4.93
N ILE A 80 11.77 -1.43 4.47
CA ILE A 80 10.83 -0.64 3.68
C ILE A 80 10.22 0.48 4.53
N MET A 81 9.86 0.19 5.78
CA MET A 81 9.33 1.22 6.67
C MET A 81 10.35 2.33 6.93
N LEU A 82 11.62 1.99 7.13
CA LEU A 82 12.70 2.98 7.23
C LEU A 82 12.85 3.81 5.94
N CYS A 83 12.73 3.17 4.76
CA CYS A 83 12.75 3.88 3.49
C CYS A 83 11.60 4.89 3.35
N ILE A 84 10.39 4.50 3.78
CA ILE A 84 9.21 5.36 3.75
C ILE A 84 9.37 6.52 4.73
N GLN A 85 9.75 6.25 5.97
CA GLN A 85 9.94 7.26 7.02
C GLN A 85 10.99 8.29 6.63
N ASN A 86 12.14 7.85 6.10
CA ASN A 86 13.18 8.74 5.58
C ASN A 86 12.76 9.51 4.32
N GLY A 87 11.69 9.09 3.66
CA GLY A 87 11.07 9.77 2.52
C GLY A 87 10.00 10.78 2.91
N ILE A 88 9.61 10.87 4.18
CA ILE A 88 8.66 11.87 4.67
C ILE A 88 9.46 13.10 5.09
N ASN A 89 9.24 14.21 4.37
CA ASN A 89 9.87 15.48 4.68
C ASN A 89 9.16 16.18 5.85
N VAL A 90 9.35 15.68 7.06
CA VAL A 90 8.86 16.32 8.29
C VAL A 90 9.66 17.58 8.60
N GLN A 91 8.99 18.62 9.09
CA GLN A 91 9.62 19.80 9.66
C GLN A 91 9.33 19.85 11.16
N GLY A 92 10.29 20.29 11.97
CA GLY A 92 10.13 20.38 13.42
C GLY A 92 10.23 19.03 14.14
N SER A 93 9.45 18.85 15.20
CA SER A 93 9.55 17.70 16.12
C SER A 93 8.65 16.52 15.76
N THR A 94 8.03 16.51 14.58
CA THR A 94 7.14 15.41 14.16
C THR A 94 7.96 14.18 13.80
N ASP A 95 7.72 13.08 14.50
CA ASP A 95 8.30 11.77 14.17
C ASP A 95 7.57 11.16 12.93
N PRO A 96 8.28 10.87 11.82
CA PRO A 96 7.71 10.17 10.66
C PRO A 96 7.03 8.84 11.01
N ALA A 97 7.48 8.17 12.09
CA ALA A 97 6.87 6.93 12.55
C ALA A 97 5.40 7.13 12.93
N MET A 98 5.03 8.27 13.53
CA MET A 98 3.64 8.59 13.86
C MET A 98 2.78 8.67 12.60
N ILE A 99 3.28 9.31 11.53
CA ILE A 99 2.56 9.43 10.25
C ILE A 99 2.38 8.05 9.61
N THR A 100 3.44 7.24 9.57
CA THR A 100 3.36 5.90 8.98
C THR A 100 2.46 4.96 9.76
N SER A 101 2.42 5.07 11.09
CA SER A 101 1.56 4.28 11.96
C SER A 101 0.09 4.69 11.81
N ALA A 102 -0.21 5.99 11.83
CA ALA A 102 -1.58 6.50 11.75
C ALA A 102 -2.32 6.05 10.48
N ALA A 103 -1.61 6.00 9.34
CA ALA A 103 -2.19 5.54 8.08
C ALA A 103 -1.99 4.04 7.79
N ASN A 104 -1.38 3.30 8.74
CA ASN A 104 -0.91 1.93 8.55
C ASN A 104 -0.23 1.79 7.17
N ILE A 105 0.80 2.58 6.91
CA ILE A 105 1.45 2.67 5.59
C ILE A 105 2.27 1.41 5.32
N GLY A 106 2.31 0.99 4.05
CA GLY A 106 3.22 -0.03 3.53
C GLY A 106 3.51 0.20 2.05
N TYR A 107 4.46 -0.54 1.51
CA TYR A 107 4.81 -0.47 0.08
C TYR A 107 4.11 -1.58 -0.70
N CYS A 108 3.36 -1.23 -1.74
CA CYS A 108 2.72 -2.20 -2.61
C CYS A 108 3.75 -2.78 -3.59
N GLN A 109 4.03 -4.08 -3.49
CA GLN A 109 4.97 -4.78 -4.36
C GLN A 109 4.42 -5.02 -5.79
N LEU A 110 3.11 -4.90 -6.01
CA LEU A 110 2.53 -5.01 -7.36
C LEU A 110 2.64 -3.70 -8.15
N PHE A 111 2.31 -2.59 -7.49
CA PHE A 111 2.10 -1.30 -8.15
C PHE A 111 3.11 -0.24 -7.76
N HIS A 112 4.07 -0.58 -6.89
CA HIS A 112 5.24 0.22 -6.59
C HIS A 112 4.93 1.63 -6.06
N PHE A 113 4.01 1.72 -5.10
CA PHE A 113 3.71 2.96 -4.37
C PHE A 113 3.44 2.69 -2.89
N LYS A 114 3.43 3.75 -2.09
CA LYS A 114 3.04 3.73 -0.67
C LYS A 114 1.51 3.61 -0.56
N CYS A 115 1.01 2.46 -0.14
CA CYS A 115 -0.41 2.23 0.10
C CYS A 115 -0.77 2.53 1.58
N ALA A 116 -1.95 3.10 1.82
CA ALA A 116 -2.57 3.13 3.14
C ALA A 116 -3.30 1.82 3.43
N GLY A 117 -3.06 1.22 4.60
CA GLY A 117 -3.54 -0.12 4.93
C GLY A 117 -5.06 -0.29 4.90
N ALA A 118 -5.83 0.78 5.15
CA ALA A 118 -7.29 0.78 5.12
C ALA A 118 -7.89 0.87 3.70
N ARG A 119 -7.08 1.10 2.66
CA ARG A 119 -7.57 1.13 1.27
C ARG A 119 -7.47 -0.24 0.59
N THR A 120 -8.05 -0.38 -0.58
CA THR A 120 -8.06 -1.60 -1.38
C THR A 120 -7.89 -1.29 -2.88
N CYS A 121 -7.69 -2.32 -3.71
CA CYS A 121 -7.63 -2.25 -5.16
C CYS A 121 -8.10 -3.59 -5.76
N ASP A 122 -8.29 -3.61 -7.08
CA ASP A 122 -8.79 -4.76 -7.85
C ASP A 122 -7.81 -5.92 -7.94
N ALA A 123 -6.53 -5.70 -7.59
CA ALA A 123 -5.50 -6.74 -7.56
C ALA A 123 -5.17 -7.24 -6.14
N TRP A 124 -6.09 -7.11 -5.18
CA TRP A 124 -5.86 -7.57 -3.81
C TRP A 124 -5.56 -9.09 -3.76
N VAL A 125 -4.61 -9.46 -2.90
CA VAL A 125 -4.18 -10.86 -2.71
C VAL A 125 -4.13 -11.18 -1.21
N HIS A 126 -4.90 -12.15 -0.74
CA HIS A 126 -4.97 -12.52 0.69
C HIS A 126 -3.62 -12.98 1.28
N GLY A 127 -3.38 -12.71 2.56
CA GLY A 127 -2.35 -13.38 3.37
C GLY A 127 -1.20 -12.50 3.88
N GLY A 128 -1.35 -11.18 3.83
CA GLY A 128 -0.32 -10.25 4.31
C GLY A 128 -0.55 -9.70 5.72
N PRO A 129 0.25 -8.70 6.14
CA PRO A 129 1.29 -8.03 5.35
C PRO A 129 2.66 -8.74 5.44
N ILE A 130 3.60 -8.38 4.56
CA ILE A 130 5.01 -8.81 4.67
C ILE A 130 5.63 -8.05 5.84
N LYS A 131 6.28 -8.76 6.78
CA LYS A 131 6.90 -8.21 8.00
C LYS A 131 8.39 -8.48 8.03
#